data_AF-A0A9W4GHG8-F1
#
_entry.id   AF-A0A9W4GHG8-F1
#
_cell.length_a   1.000
_cell.length_b   1.000
_cell.length_c   1.000
_cell.angle_alpha   90.00
_cell.angle_beta   90.00
_cell.angle_gamma   90.00
#
_symmetry.space_group_name_H-M   'P 1'
#
loop_
_entity.id
_entity.type
_entity.pdbx_description
1 polymer ?
#
loop_
_entity_poly.entity_id
_entity_poly.type
_entity_poly.pdbx_seq_one_letter_code
_entity_poly.pdbx_strand_id
1 'polypeptide(L)'
;MTASSNCHPKIFTLEGRGLKLDSLADVEEHIKPLRFMQDVEEIRLLGNTLGVEACQAIGEVIATKKSLQVANLADIFTGRLLNEIPLALSSLLRALGNLPNLHTINLNDNAFGLNTQAPLVEFISSHVPLKHLILNNNGLGPEAGIMIAEALSTLHAKKEEARKAGLDIPHLETVICGRNRLETGSMKAWAKAYSLHTGLKNIKMVQNGIRPDGISLLLRDGLKHSKQIEILDLQDNTFTIKGANALAIVSPGWTEIQELGIGDSLLGGRGGVVVAEALGKGMNKKLQTLRLQYNDIGAKGLQALALATKDSLPALRKLELNGNKFSEDDESIEVLRSLLLTRKEETNELTVIDEEWGLDSLSDLEDDDSSDEEEDEVEAEDEMRKRVSLAANKALEGPSVTSGATDIDELAQSLANVKI
;
A
#
# COMPACT_ATOMS: atom_id res chain seq x y z
N MET A 1 7.71 -51.63 -5.38
CA MET A 1 6.54 -50.91 -4.82
C MET A 1 7.08 -49.80 -3.95
N THR A 2 7.33 -48.64 -4.55
CA THR A 2 7.74 -47.44 -3.84
C THR A 2 6.51 -46.88 -3.13
N ALA A 3 6.58 -46.81 -1.81
CA ALA A 3 5.53 -46.22 -0.99
C ALA A 3 5.28 -44.79 -1.46
N SER A 4 4.06 -44.53 -1.93
CA SER A 4 3.53 -43.19 -2.15
C SER A 4 3.67 -42.42 -0.84
N SER A 5 4.60 -41.48 -0.79
CA SER A 5 4.66 -40.47 0.27
C SER A 5 3.37 -39.66 0.18
N ASN A 6 2.38 -40.05 0.97
CA ASN A 6 1.14 -39.30 1.16
C ASN A 6 1.52 -37.97 1.82
N CYS A 7 1.88 -36.98 0.98
CA CYS A 7 2.10 -35.61 1.41
C CYS A 7 0.71 -35.05 1.69
N HIS A 8 0.19 -35.31 2.89
CA HIS A 8 -1.00 -34.61 3.35
C HIS A 8 -0.66 -33.11 3.26
N PRO A 9 -1.50 -32.29 2.59
CA PRO A 9 -1.24 -30.87 2.55
C PRO A 9 -1.18 -30.36 4.00
N LYS A 10 -0.13 -29.62 4.36
CA LYS A 10 0.06 -29.03 5.69
C LYS A 10 -0.91 -27.86 5.96
N ILE A 11 -2.09 -27.93 5.37
CA ILE A 11 -3.11 -26.90 5.32
C ILE A 11 -4.36 -27.48 5.96
N PHE A 12 -4.84 -26.83 7.02
CA PHE A 12 -6.20 -27.06 7.52
C PHE A 12 -7.13 -25.99 6.95
N THR A 13 -8.25 -26.40 6.36
CA THR A 13 -9.16 -25.47 5.69
C THR A 13 -10.63 -25.77 5.96
N LEU A 14 -11.35 -24.70 6.32
CA LEU A 14 -12.82 -24.59 6.32
C LEU A 14 -13.30 -23.59 5.25
N GLU A 15 -12.42 -23.18 4.33
CA GLU A 15 -12.68 -22.18 3.31
C GLU A 15 -13.98 -22.41 2.52
N GLY A 16 -14.81 -21.37 2.42
CA GLY A 16 -15.97 -21.34 1.53
C GLY A 16 -17.11 -22.29 1.90
N ARG A 17 -17.13 -22.83 3.14
CA ARG A 17 -18.14 -23.79 3.57
C ARG A 17 -19.46 -23.15 4.02
N GLY A 18 -19.49 -21.83 4.25
CA GLY A 18 -20.70 -21.13 4.67
C GLY A 18 -21.22 -21.57 6.04
N LEU A 19 -20.32 -22.02 6.94
CA LEU A 19 -20.70 -22.50 8.25
C LEU A 19 -21.07 -21.34 9.17
N LYS A 20 -22.12 -21.51 9.96
CA LYS A 20 -22.44 -20.61 11.08
C LYS A 20 -22.11 -21.32 12.38
N LEU A 21 -21.01 -20.93 13.00
CA LEU A 21 -20.44 -21.60 14.18
C LEU A 21 -20.55 -20.66 15.37
N ASP A 22 -21.54 -20.88 16.23
CA ASP A 22 -21.82 -19.99 17.36
C ASP A 22 -21.17 -20.50 18.65
N SER A 23 -21.20 -21.82 18.86
CA SER A 23 -20.84 -22.51 20.10
C SER A 23 -19.69 -23.51 19.94
N LEU A 24 -19.19 -24.04 21.07
CA LEU A 24 -18.26 -25.17 21.09
C LEU A 24 -18.82 -26.40 20.36
N ALA A 25 -20.10 -26.70 20.54
CA ALA A 25 -20.74 -27.87 19.94
C ALA A 25 -20.77 -27.78 18.41
N ASP A 26 -21.00 -26.58 17.88
CA ASP A 26 -21.04 -26.35 16.43
C ASP A 26 -19.68 -26.58 15.80
N VAL A 27 -18.60 -26.14 16.46
CA VAL A 27 -17.26 -26.14 15.87
C VAL A 27 -16.50 -27.46 16.06
N GLU A 28 -16.81 -28.25 17.09
CA GLU A 28 -16.00 -29.40 17.50
C GLU A 28 -15.80 -30.41 16.37
N GLU A 29 -16.87 -30.80 15.67
CA GLU A 29 -16.80 -31.75 14.54
C GLU A 29 -15.92 -31.22 13.40
N HIS A 30 -15.88 -29.90 13.19
CA HIS A 30 -15.11 -29.29 12.12
C HIS A 30 -13.62 -29.14 12.45
N ILE A 31 -13.26 -28.93 13.72
CA ILE A 31 -11.86 -28.74 14.14
C ILE A 31 -11.20 -30.02 14.65
N LYS A 32 -11.92 -31.14 14.77
CA LYS A 32 -11.35 -32.46 15.09
C LYS A 32 -10.11 -32.79 14.26
N PRO A 33 -10.10 -32.64 12.91
CA PRO A 33 -8.90 -32.91 12.12
C PRO A 33 -7.70 -32.03 12.53
N LEU A 34 -7.95 -30.75 12.81
CA LEU A 34 -6.91 -29.81 13.24
C LEU A 34 -6.26 -30.26 14.54
N ARG A 35 -7.00 -30.85 15.49
CA ARG A 35 -6.44 -31.35 16.76
C ARG A 35 -5.30 -32.36 16.54
N PHE A 36 -5.45 -33.26 15.56
CA PHE A 36 -4.45 -34.30 15.25
C PHE A 36 -3.33 -33.84 14.31
N MET A 37 -3.50 -32.71 13.62
CA MET A 37 -2.53 -32.17 12.68
C MET A 37 -1.44 -31.37 13.43
N GLN A 38 -0.29 -31.99 13.70
CA GLN A 38 0.80 -31.36 14.45
C GLN A 38 1.76 -30.54 13.57
N ASP A 39 1.80 -30.86 12.27
CA ASP A 39 2.65 -30.26 11.26
C ASP A 39 1.92 -29.23 10.37
N VAL A 40 0.75 -28.75 10.81
CA VAL A 40 -0.03 -27.73 10.09
C VAL A 40 0.76 -26.42 10.00
N GLU A 41 0.95 -25.94 8.77
CA GLU A 41 1.65 -24.71 8.43
C GLU A 41 0.69 -23.59 8.03
N GLU A 42 -0.52 -23.92 7.57
CA GLU A 42 -1.53 -22.94 7.17
C GLU A 42 -2.93 -23.30 7.69
N ILE A 43 -3.66 -22.29 8.17
CA ILE A 43 -5.08 -22.40 8.53
C ILE A 43 -5.88 -21.41 7.69
N ARG A 44 -6.97 -21.88 7.07
CA ARG A 44 -7.93 -21.07 6.31
C ARG A 44 -9.34 -21.22 6.85
N LEU A 45 -9.91 -20.12 7.34
CA LEU A 45 -11.27 -20.10 7.92
C LEU A 45 -12.26 -19.23 7.13
N LEU A 46 -11.82 -18.62 6.03
CA LEU A 46 -12.61 -17.64 5.28
C LEU A 46 -13.93 -18.17 4.72
N GLY A 47 -14.92 -17.28 4.63
CA GLY A 47 -16.26 -17.61 4.12
C GLY A 47 -17.12 -18.40 5.12
N ASN A 48 -16.90 -18.18 6.41
CA ASN A 48 -17.70 -18.74 7.50
C ASN A 48 -18.07 -17.64 8.50
N THR A 49 -19.04 -17.88 9.36
CA THR A 49 -19.48 -16.94 10.40
C THR A 49 -19.14 -17.51 11.77
N LEU A 50 -18.13 -16.94 12.43
CA LEU A 50 -17.60 -17.45 13.69
C LEU A 50 -18.03 -16.60 14.89
N GLY A 51 -18.53 -17.26 15.93
CA GLY A 51 -18.92 -16.65 17.19
C GLY A 51 -17.84 -16.66 18.25
N VAL A 52 -18.14 -16.01 19.37
CA VAL A 52 -17.19 -15.86 20.47
C VAL A 52 -16.71 -17.21 20.99
N GLU A 53 -17.63 -18.13 21.28
CA GLU A 53 -17.28 -19.47 21.79
C GLU A 53 -16.58 -20.32 20.73
N ALA A 54 -17.04 -20.26 19.47
CA ALA A 54 -16.37 -20.95 18.36
C ALA A 54 -14.92 -20.47 18.18
N CYS A 55 -14.69 -19.15 18.17
CA CYS A 55 -13.36 -18.56 18.11
C CYS A 55 -12.48 -18.92 19.30
N GLN A 56 -13.06 -19.02 20.50
CA GLN A 56 -12.34 -19.50 21.69
C GLN A 56 -11.88 -20.96 21.50
N ALA A 57 -12.78 -21.86 21.12
CA ALA A 57 -12.47 -23.27 20.90
C ALA A 57 -11.44 -23.48 19.77
N ILE A 58 -11.58 -22.73 18.66
CA ILE A 58 -10.59 -22.72 17.58
C ILE A 58 -9.23 -22.21 18.11
N GLY A 59 -9.23 -21.11 18.85
CA GLY A 59 -8.03 -20.51 19.43
C GLY A 59 -7.27 -21.47 20.35
N GLU A 60 -7.97 -22.23 21.19
CA GLU A 60 -7.38 -23.25 22.06
C GLU A 60 -6.63 -24.32 21.26
N VAL A 61 -7.19 -24.76 20.13
CA VAL A 61 -6.51 -25.72 19.25
C VAL A 61 -5.34 -25.08 18.50
N ILE A 62 -5.52 -23.86 17.98
CA ILE A 62 -4.48 -23.11 17.26
C ILE A 62 -3.25 -22.86 18.13
N ALA A 63 -3.43 -22.57 19.42
CA ALA A 63 -2.33 -22.30 20.34
C ALA A 63 -1.31 -23.45 20.45
N THR A 64 -1.72 -24.68 20.14
CA THR A 64 -0.85 -25.87 20.13
C THR A 64 -0.05 -26.03 18.83
N LYS A 65 -0.35 -25.27 17.78
CA LYS A 65 0.19 -25.45 16.41
C LYS A 65 1.45 -24.63 16.18
N LYS A 66 2.56 -25.07 16.77
CA LYS A 66 3.84 -24.32 16.73
C LYS A 66 4.48 -24.25 15.35
N SER A 67 4.12 -25.14 14.44
CA SER A 67 4.51 -25.15 13.03
C SER A 67 3.73 -24.14 12.17
N LEU A 68 2.66 -23.53 12.69
CA LEU A 68 1.81 -22.64 11.92
C LEU A 68 2.57 -21.39 11.47
N GLN A 69 2.46 -21.08 10.18
CA GLN A 69 3.14 -20.00 9.48
C GLN A 69 2.16 -18.97 8.92
N VAL A 70 0.98 -19.43 8.48
CA VAL A 70 -0.03 -18.61 7.82
C VAL A 70 -1.39 -18.81 8.48
N ALA A 71 -2.06 -17.70 8.82
CA ALA A 71 -3.44 -17.70 9.27
C ALA A 71 -4.28 -16.81 8.33
N ASN A 72 -5.18 -17.44 7.57
CA ASN A 72 -6.16 -16.76 6.74
C ASN A 72 -7.53 -16.74 7.45
N LEU A 73 -7.81 -15.60 8.05
CA LEU A 73 -9.00 -15.25 8.82
C LEU A 73 -9.82 -14.16 8.10
N ALA A 74 -9.73 -14.06 6.78
CA ALA A 74 -10.56 -13.15 6.01
C ALA A 74 -12.04 -13.54 6.10
N ASP A 75 -12.96 -12.59 6.07
CA ASP A 75 -14.42 -12.84 6.01
C ASP A 75 -14.90 -13.95 6.96
N ILE A 76 -14.61 -13.78 8.27
CA ILE A 76 -15.03 -14.74 9.31
C ILE A 76 -16.16 -14.22 10.21
N PHE A 77 -16.51 -12.93 10.07
CA PHE A 77 -17.48 -12.25 10.93
C PHE A 77 -18.70 -11.71 10.19
N THR A 78 -18.94 -12.14 8.95
CA THR A 78 -20.14 -11.77 8.21
C THR A 78 -21.40 -12.17 8.99
N GLY A 79 -22.25 -11.17 9.26
CA GLY A 79 -23.48 -11.33 10.04
C GLY A 79 -23.33 -11.32 11.56
N ARG A 80 -22.11 -11.16 12.11
CA ARG A 80 -21.89 -11.01 13.56
C ARG A 80 -22.20 -9.59 14.04
N LEU A 81 -22.56 -9.47 15.31
CA LEU A 81 -22.77 -8.17 15.93
C LEU A 81 -21.42 -7.50 16.25
N LEU A 82 -21.36 -6.17 16.08
CA LEU A 82 -20.14 -5.38 16.32
C LEU A 82 -19.58 -5.50 17.75
N ASN A 83 -20.41 -5.85 18.72
CA ASN A 83 -19.98 -6.04 20.12
C ASN A 83 -19.43 -7.45 20.40
N GLU A 84 -19.71 -8.43 19.54
CA GLU A 84 -19.17 -9.80 19.67
C GLU A 84 -17.78 -9.92 19.03
N ILE A 85 -17.59 -9.24 17.90
CA ILE A 85 -16.37 -9.32 17.07
C ILE A 85 -15.10 -9.07 17.89
N PRO A 86 -15.00 -8.06 18.78
CA PRO A 86 -13.78 -7.84 19.56
C PRO A 86 -13.42 -9.03 20.45
N LEU A 87 -14.41 -9.65 21.09
CA LEU A 87 -14.20 -10.81 21.97
C LEU A 87 -13.75 -12.03 21.17
N ALA A 88 -14.43 -12.30 20.06
CA ALA A 88 -14.12 -13.40 19.16
C ALA A 88 -12.70 -13.23 18.56
N LEU A 89 -12.38 -12.03 18.08
CA LEU A 89 -11.08 -11.71 17.51
C LEU A 89 -9.96 -11.79 18.55
N SER A 90 -10.17 -11.26 19.75
CA SER A 90 -9.20 -11.37 20.86
C SER A 90 -8.81 -12.81 21.16
N SER A 91 -9.77 -13.74 21.14
CA SER A 91 -9.48 -15.16 21.37
C SER A 91 -8.56 -15.74 20.30
N LEU A 92 -8.83 -15.45 19.02
CA LEU A 92 -8.00 -15.92 17.90
C LEU A 92 -6.62 -15.27 17.92
N LEU A 93 -6.53 -13.95 18.02
CA LEU A 93 -5.26 -13.22 17.97
C LEU A 93 -4.36 -13.51 19.16
N ARG A 94 -4.92 -13.76 20.35
CA ARG A 94 -4.11 -14.18 21.52
C ARG A 94 -3.51 -15.56 21.31
N ALA A 95 -4.25 -16.51 20.71
CA ALA A 95 -3.72 -17.82 20.38
C ALA A 95 -2.59 -17.72 19.34
N LEU A 96 -2.83 -16.97 18.27
CA LEU A 96 -1.89 -16.73 17.18
C LEU A 96 -0.63 -15.96 17.63
N GLY A 97 -0.79 -14.98 18.52
CA GLY A 97 0.29 -14.13 19.01
C GLY A 97 1.43 -14.90 19.70
N ASN A 98 1.15 -16.11 20.18
CA ASN A 98 2.09 -17.00 20.86
C ASN A 98 2.76 -18.03 19.93
N LEU A 99 2.54 -17.95 18.63
CA LEU A 99 3.09 -18.90 17.65
C LEU A 99 4.41 -18.34 17.07
N PRO A 100 5.54 -19.05 17.23
CA PRO A 100 6.86 -18.51 16.91
C PRO A 100 7.13 -18.40 15.41
N ASN A 101 6.43 -19.19 14.58
CA ASN A 101 6.65 -19.27 13.14
C ASN A 101 5.59 -18.54 12.32
N LEU A 102 4.57 -17.97 12.97
CA LEU A 102 3.45 -17.32 12.29
C LEU A 102 3.92 -15.98 11.69
N HIS A 103 4.19 -15.98 10.39
CA HIS A 103 4.70 -14.78 9.72
C HIS A 103 3.65 -14.08 8.86
N THR A 104 2.54 -14.74 8.54
CA THR A 104 1.47 -14.17 7.71
C THR A 104 0.14 -14.22 8.42
N ILE A 105 -0.53 -13.06 8.48
CA ILE A 105 -1.92 -12.98 8.91
C ILE A 105 -2.75 -12.23 7.86
N ASN A 106 -3.86 -12.84 7.47
CA ASN A 106 -4.88 -12.22 6.63
C ASN A 106 -6.18 -12.07 7.42
N LEU A 107 -6.63 -10.82 7.53
CA LEU A 107 -7.82 -10.40 8.27
C LEU A 107 -8.78 -9.61 7.38
N ASN A 108 -8.63 -9.70 6.05
CA ASN A 108 -9.47 -8.96 5.10
C ASN A 108 -10.97 -9.13 5.34
N ASP A 109 -11.76 -8.17 4.89
CA ASP A 109 -13.21 -8.31 4.77
C ASP A 109 -13.92 -8.63 6.11
N ASN A 110 -13.37 -8.13 7.21
CA ASN A 110 -13.98 -8.19 8.53
C ASN A 110 -14.34 -6.78 9.01
N ALA A 111 -15.60 -6.54 9.34
CA ALA A 111 -16.10 -5.23 9.78
C ALA A 111 -15.63 -4.87 11.20
N PHE A 112 -14.36 -4.49 11.33
CA PHE A 112 -13.71 -4.19 12.61
C PHE A 112 -14.19 -2.87 13.21
N GLY A 113 -14.23 -1.80 12.40
CA GLY A 113 -14.60 -0.47 12.89
C GLY A 113 -13.73 0.01 14.07
N LEU A 114 -14.21 1.04 14.77
CA LEU A 114 -13.57 1.64 15.94
C LEU A 114 -13.73 0.86 17.26
N ASN A 115 -14.32 -0.33 17.25
CA ASN A 115 -14.49 -1.14 18.47
C ASN A 115 -13.55 -2.36 18.51
N THR A 116 -12.89 -2.68 17.39
CA THR A 116 -12.11 -3.92 17.24
C THR A 116 -10.58 -3.66 17.15
N GLN A 117 -10.17 -2.40 17.22
CA GLN A 117 -8.77 -1.99 17.14
C GLN A 117 -7.92 -2.49 18.32
N ALA A 118 -8.47 -2.63 19.53
CA ALA A 118 -7.69 -3.06 20.68
C ALA A 118 -7.02 -4.45 20.48
N PRO A 119 -7.76 -5.52 20.12
CA PRO A 119 -7.15 -6.80 19.77
C PRO A 119 -6.10 -6.71 18.64
N LEU A 120 -6.36 -5.90 17.61
CA LEU A 120 -5.44 -5.72 16.48
C LEU A 120 -4.14 -5.05 16.91
N VAL A 121 -4.24 -3.95 17.67
CA VAL A 121 -3.11 -3.18 18.18
C VAL A 121 -2.25 -4.05 19.11
N GLU A 122 -2.88 -4.81 20.00
CA GLU A 122 -2.18 -5.75 20.90
C GLU A 122 -1.37 -6.77 20.11
N PHE A 123 -1.98 -7.42 19.11
CA PHE A 123 -1.31 -8.40 18.27
C PHE A 123 -0.19 -7.77 17.42
N ILE A 124 -0.50 -6.74 16.64
CA ILE A 124 0.45 -6.11 15.71
C ILE A 124 1.65 -5.55 16.46
N SER A 125 1.44 -4.89 17.60
CA SER A 125 2.53 -4.28 18.37
C SER A 125 3.44 -5.28 19.08
N SER A 126 3.11 -6.58 19.10
CA SER A 126 3.83 -7.60 19.88
C SER A 126 4.33 -8.80 19.08
N HIS A 127 3.71 -9.10 17.93
CA HIS A 127 4.01 -10.32 17.18
C HIS A 127 5.25 -10.19 16.30
N VAL A 128 6.43 -10.35 16.93
CA VAL A 128 7.75 -10.20 16.32
C VAL A 128 7.98 -11.04 15.03
N PRO A 129 7.44 -12.26 14.86
CA PRO A 129 7.62 -13.03 13.62
C PRO A 129 6.90 -12.44 12.39
N LEU A 130 5.98 -11.49 12.56
CA LEU A 130 5.13 -10.95 11.48
C LEU A 130 5.96 -10.41 10.31
N LYS A 131 5.70 -10.93 9.11
CA LYS A 131 6.25 -10.50 7.82
C LYS A 131 5.18 -9.90 6.92
N HIS A 132 3.98 -10.46 6.94
CA HIS A 132 2.92 -10.11 6.00
C HIS A 132 1.63 -9.81 6.77
N LEU A 133 1.25 -8.54 6.81
CA LEU A 133 0.01 -8.05 7.39
C LEU A 133 -0.98 -7.70 6.28
N ILE A 134 -2.10 -8.40 6.25
CA ILE A 134 -3.15 -8.23 5.24
C ILE A 134 -4.45 -7.87 5.96
N LEU A 135 -4.87 -6.62 5.81
CA LEU A 135 -5.91 -5.92 6.57
C LEU A 135 -6.70 -4.98 5.65
N ASN A 136 -7.20 -5.50 4.53
CA ASN A 136 -7.97 -4.78 3.52
C ASN A 136 -9.48 -4.85 3.82
N ASN A 137 -10.21 -3.77 3.56
CA ASN A 137 -11.67 -3.73 3.68
C ASN A 137 -12.19 -4.08 5.09
N ASN A 138 -11.64 -3.40 6.11
CA ASN A 138 -12.01 -3.62 7.50
C ASN A 138 -12.79 -2.47 8.14
N GLY A 139 -13.02 -1.38 7.39
CA GLY A 139 -13.79 -0.22 7.86
C GLY A 139 -13.14 0.48 9.06
N LEU A 140 -11.80 0.54 9.13
CA LEU A 140 -11.07 1.09 10.28
C LEU A 140 -11.38 2.57 10.54
N GLY A 141 -11.38 3.40 9.50
CA GLY A 141 -11.39 4.86 9.63
C GLY A 141 -10.02 5.43 10.05
N PRO A 142 -9.87 6.77 10.08
CA PRO A 142 -8.60 7.43 10.34
C PRO A 142 -8.07 7.18 11.76
N GLU A 143 -8.94 7.17 12.78
CA GLU A 143 -8.51 7.00 14.18
C GLU A 143 -7.93 5.60 14.45
N ALA A 144 -8.64 4.54 14.05
CA ALA A 144 -8.08 3.19 14.13
C ALA A 144 -6.89 3.02 13.19
N GLY A 145 -6.89 3.65 12.02
CA GLY A 145 -5.75 3.72 11.11
C GLY A 145 -4.48 4.26 11.78
N ILE A 146 -4.60 5.31 12.60
CA ILE A 146 -3.49 5.85 13.41
C ILE A 146 -2.97 4.78 14.37
N MET A 147 -3.87 4.14 15.13
CA MET A 147 -3.47 3.13 16.13
C MET A 147 -2.77 1.92 15.49
N ILE A 148 -3.21 1.49 14.31
CA ILE A 148 -2.55 0.41 13.55
C ILE A 148 -1.13 0.84 13.12
N ALA A 149 -0.96 2.06 12.60
CA ALA A 149 0.36 2.57 12.22
C ALA A 149 1.30 2.76 13.43
N GLU A 150 0.77 3.21 14.57
CA GLU A 150 1.52 3.29 15.82
C GLU A 150 1.91 1.89 16.32
N ALA A 151 1.01 0.91 16.24
CA ALA A 151 1.31 -0.48 16.57
C ALA A 151 2.44 -1.04 15.69
N LEU A 152 2.48 -0.70 14.40
CA LEU A 152 3.60 -1.06 13.51
C LEU A 152 4.91 -0.38 13.94
N SER A 153 4.86 0.85 14.43
CA SER A 153 6.04 1.53 14.97
C SER A 153 6.56 0.84 16.25
N THR A 154 5.66 0.41 17.13
CA THR A 154 6.02 -0.39 18.31
C THR A 154 6.58 -1.76 17.93
N LEU A 155 5.99 -2.42 16.92
CA LEU A 155 6.50 -3.68 16.38
C LEU A 155 7.93 -3.56 15.88
N HIS A 156 8.25 -2.46 15.18
CA HIS A 156 9.62 -2.18 14.74
C HIS A 156 10.60 -2.19 15.92
N ALA A 157 10.29 -1.44 16.99
CA ALA A 157 11.14 -1.38 18.18
C ALA A 157 11.37 -2.77 18.79
N LYS A 158 10.32 -3.60 18.92
CA LYS A 158 10.46 -4.98 19.42
C LYS A 158 11.26 -5.89 18.50
N LYS A 159 11.09 -5.76 17.18
CA LYS A 159 11.93 -6.50 16.21
C LYS A 159 13.41 -6.11 16.36
N GLU A 160 13.71 -4.82 16.53
CA GLU A 160 15.08 -4.35 16.76
C GLU A 160 15.68 -4.84 18.09
N GLU A 161 14.90 -4.82 19.18
CA GLU A 161 15.32 -5.38 20.46
C GLU A 161 15.64 -6.88 20.36
N ALA A 162 14.77 -7.64 19.69
CA ALA A 162 14.98 -9.06 19.47
C ALA A 162 16.22 -9.36 18.59
N ARG A 163 16.46 -8.55 17.54
CA ARG A 163 17.70 -8.65 16.73
C ARG A 163 18.95 -8.34 17.54
N LYS A 164 18.91 -7.30 18.39
CA LYS A 164 20.02 -6.98 19.32
C LYS A 164 20.30 -8.10 20.32
N ALA A 165 19.27 -8.87 20.67
CA ALA A 165 19.40 -10.08 21.50
C ALA A 165 19.94 -11.30 20.73
N GLY A 166 20.28 -11.17 19.45
CA GLY A 166 20.85 -12.24 18.63
C GLY A 166 19.81 -13.17 18.00
N LEU A 167 18.52 -12.82 18.05
CA LEU A 167 17.47 -13.58 17.39
C LEU A 167 17.40 -13.23 15.90
N ASP A 168 17.23 -14.24 15.05
CA ASP A 168 16.97 -14.06 13.62
C ASP A 168 15.51 -13.66 13.41
N ILE A 169 15.27 -12.35 13.33
CA ILE A 169 13.93 -11.77 13.20
C ILE A 169 13.73 -11.17 11.81
N PRO A 170 12.71 -11.63 11.06
CA PRO A 170 12.49 -11.15 9.71
C PRO A 170 11.97 -9.71 9.70
N HIS A 171 12.24 -9.00 8.60
CA HIS A 171 11.63 -7.70 8.35
C HIS A 171 10.12 -7.84 8.07
N LEU A 172 9.38 -6.77 8.33
CA LEU A 172 8.04 -6.62 7.77
C LEU A 172 8.19 -6.36 6.26
N GLU A 173 7.59 -7.22 5.44
CA GLU A 173 7.74 -7.21 3.98
C GLU A 173 6.45 -6.80 3.27
N THR A 174 5.28 -7.09 3.85
CA THR A 174 3.98 -6.79 3.22
C THR A 174 3.03 -6.10 4.17
N VAL A 175 2.44 -5.01 3.69
CA VAL A 175 1.31 -4.33 4.34
C VAL A 175 0.24 -4.02 3.30
N ILE A 176 -0.87 -4.74 3.37
CA ILE A 176 -2.06 -4.51 2.57
C ILE A 176 -3.12 -3.93 3.51
N CYS A 177 -3.48 -2.66 3.31
CA CYS A 177 -4.38 -1.92 4.20
C CYS A 177 -5.25 -0.94 3.40
N GLY A 178 -5.85 -1.42 2.30
CA GLY A 178 -6.79 -0.65 1.48
C GLY A 178 -8.23 -0.73 1.99
N ARG A 179 -9.13 0.05 1.38
CA ARG A 179 -10.59 0.07 1.65
C ARG A 179 -10.92 0.26 3.13
N ASN A 180 -10.12 1.05 3.83
CA ASN A 180 -10.24 1.28 5.27
C ASN A 180 -10.60 2.71 5.63
N ARG A 181 -10.76 3.60 4.64
CA ARG A 181 -10.97 5.04 4.86
C ARG A 181 -9.91 5.60 5.81
N LEU A 182 -8.65 5.28 5.53
CA LEU A 182 -7.53 5.79 6.35
C LEU A 182 -7.43 7.31 6.29
N GLU A 183 -7.81 7.91 5.15
CA GLU A 183 -7.89 9.35 4.91
C GLU A 183 -6.57 10.09 5.23
N THR A 184 -6.54 11.41 5.02
CA THR A 184 -5.34 12.21 5.31
C THR A 184 -4.98 12.24 6.80
N GLY A 185 -5.97 12.14 7.69
CA GLY A 185 -5.79 12.26 9.14
C GLY A 185 -4.82 11.25 9.75
N SER A 186 -4.68 10.06 9.15
CA SER A 186 -3.79 9.01 9.65
C SER A 186 -2.40 9.00 9.03
N MET A 187 -2.15 9.77 7.96
CA MET A 187 -0.95 9.63 7.14
C MET A 187 0.34 10.03 7.87
N LYS A 188 0.27 10.87 8.91
CA LYS A 188 1.44 11.16 9.75
C LYS A 188 1.93 9.93 10.51
N ALA A 189 1.01 9.12 11.02
CA ALA A 189 1.35 7.88 11.72
C ALA A 189 1.88 6.84 10.72
N TRP A 190 1.24 6.70 9.56
CA TRP A 190 1.69 5.79 8.50
C TRP A 190 3.06 6.16 7.93
N ALA A 191 3.32 7.44 7.66
CA ALA A 191 4.62 7.91 7.21
C ALA A 191 5.72 7.58 8.23
N LYS A 192 5.46 7.82 9.53
CA LYS A 192 6.38 7.43 10.60
C LYS A 192 6.61 5.91 10.60
N ALA A 193 5.55 5.10 10.56
CA ALA A 193 5.69 3.64 10.55
C ALA A 193 6.53 3.14 9.37
N TYR A 194 6.27 3.63 8.16
CA TYR A 194 7.00 3.23 6.96
C TYR A 194 8.43 3.77 6.90
N SER A 195 8.73 4.91 7.53
CA SER A 195 10.11 5.38 7.69
C SER A 195 10.99 4.41 8.50
N LEU A 196 10.38 3.61 9.39
CA LEU A 196 11.05 2.63 10.25
C LEU A 196 11.19 1.26 9.56
N HIS A 197 10.18 0.84 8.80
CA HIS A 197 10.16 -0.47 8.12
C HIS A 197 10.77 -0.40 6.72
N THR A 198 12.10 -0.32 6.65
CA THR A 198 12.84 -0.18 5.37
C THR A 198 12.87 -1.44 4.50
N GLY A 199 12.49 -2.60 5.04
CA GLY A 199 12.41 -3.89 4.35
C GLY A 199 11.08 -4.20 3.67
N LEU A 200 10.19 -3.20 3.54
CA LEU A 200 8.91 -3.36 2.85
C LEU A 200 9.10 -3.60 1.35
N LYS A 201 8.34 -4.57 0.83
CA LYS A 201 8.35 -5.01 -0.57
C LYS A 201 7.00 -4.82 -1.25
N ASN A 202 5.91 -5.17 -0.57
CA ASN A 202 4.56 -5.12 -1.13
C ASN A 202 3.64 -4.26 -0.27
N ILE A 203 3.22 -3.13 -0.81
CA ILE A 203 2.39 -2.15 -0.12
C ILE A 203 1.16 -1.87 -0.98
N LYS A 204 -0.02 -2.12 -0.42
CA LYS A 204 -1.30 -1.77 -1.07
C LYS A 204 -2.16 -0.98 -0.10
N MET A 205 -2.44 0.28 -0.42
CA MET A 205 -3.28 1.18 0.37
C MET A 205 -4.39 1.79 -0.50
N VAL A 206 -4.96 0.97 -1.38
CA VAL A 206 -6.00 1.36 -2.35
C VAL A 206 -7.28 1.85 -1.68
N GLN A 207 -8.04 2.74 -2.33
CA GLN A 207 -9.40 3.11 -1.93
C GLN A 207 -9.49 3.59 -0.47
N ASN A 208 -8.56 4.43 -0.02
CA ASN A 208 -8.51 4.90 1.36
C ASN A 208 -8.97 6.35 1.54
N GLY A 209 -9.33 7.04 0.45
CA GLY A 209 -9.69 8.45 0.49
C GLY A 209 -8.55 9.34 0.96
N ILE A 210 -7.29 8.93 0.75
CA ILE A 210 -6.12 9.73 1.10
C ILE A 210 -6.06 10.91 0.11
N ARG A 211 -6.10 12.14 0.62
CA ARG A 211 -6.05 13.36 -0.20
C ARG A 211 -4.60 13.80 -0.48
N PRO A 212 -4.35 14.79 -1.36
CA PRO A 212 -3.01 15.11 -1.85
C PRO A 212 -1.95 15.35 -0.78
N ASP A 213 -2.33 15.99 0.32
CA ASP A 213 -1.46 16.24 1.48
C ASP A 213 -1.02 14.95 2.16
N GLY A 214 -1.94 13.98 2.27
CA GLY A 214 -1.68 12.67 2.83
C GLY A 214 -0.79 11.83 1.93
N ILE A 215 -1.04 11.83 0.62
CA ILE A 215 -0.19 11.17 -0.38
C ILE A 215 1.22 11.75 -0.34
N SER A 216 1.34 13.08 -0.40
CA SER A 216 2.65 13.74 -0.33
C SER A 216 3.42 13.37 0.93
N LEU A 217 2.76 13.35 2.09
CA LEU A 217 3.38 12.98 3.37
C LEU A 217 3.81 11.52 3.38
N LEU A 218 2.92 10.60 2.97
CA LEU A 218 3.19 9.17 2.92
C LEU A 218 4.41 8.86 2.05
N LEU A 219 4.46 9.44 0.85
CA LEU A 219 5.55 9.25 -0.11
C LEU A 219 6.85 9.86 0.40
N ARG A 220 6.83 11.15 0.72
CA ARG A 220 8.06 11.92 1.02
C ARG A 220 8.64 11.62 2.38
N ASP A 221 7.84 11.26 3.38
CA ASP A 221 8.34 11.05 4.75
C ASP A 221 8.29 9.59 5.20
N GLY A 222 7.48 8.76 4.56
CA GLY A 222 7.49 7.31 4.77
C GLY A 222 8.26 6.57 3.70
N LEU A 223 7.64 6.40 2.53
CA LEU A 223 8.09 5.46 1.50
C LEU A 223 9.40 5.83 0.81
N LYS A 224 9.90 7.07 0.98
CA LYS A 224 11.26 7.44 0.54
C LYS A 224 12.35 6.51 1.11
N HIS A 225 12.11 5.91 2.28
CA HIS A 225 13.06 5.06 3.01
C HIS A 225 13.00 3.59 2.59
N SER A 226 11.90 3.14 2.00
CA SER A 226 11.70 1.75 1.57
C SER A 226 12.23 1.58 0.14
N LYS A 227 13.49 1.15 0.01
CA LYS A 227 14.15 1.00 -1.31
C LYS A 227 13.92 -0.37 -1.96
N GLN A 228 13.38 -1.32 -1.20
CA GLN A 228 13.10 -2.70 -1.65
C GLN A 228 11.65 -2.89 -2.11
N ILE A 229 10.92 -1.80 -2.37
CA ILE A 229 9.53 -1.89 -2.85
C ILE A 229 9.55 -2.57 -4.23
N GLU A 230 8.83 -3.69 -4.31
CA GLU A 230 8.56 -4.47 -5.53
C GLU A 230 7.16 -4.15 -6.06
N ILE A 231 6.18 -3.95 -5.17
CA ILE A 231 4.79 -3.62 -5.52
C ILE A 231 4.33 -2.44 -4.67
N LEU A 232 3.90 -1.36 -5.33
CA LEU A 232 3.19 -0.25 -4.69
C LEU A 232 1.86 -0.02 -5.40
N ASP A 233 0.78 -0.11 -4.64
CA ASP A 233 -0.57 0.18 -5.14
C ASP A 233 -1.29 1.20 -4.24
N LEU A 234 -1.51 2.38 -4.80
CA LEU A 234 -2.21 3.50 -4.18
C LEU A 234 -3.46 3.91 -4.97
N GLN A 235 -3.95 3.03 -5.85
CA GLN A 235 -5.14 3.27 -6.69
C GLN A 235 -6.33 3.81 -5.88
N ASP A 236 -7.11 4.70 -6.50
CA ASP A 236 -8.30 5.34 -5.92
C ASP A 236 -7.98 6.05 -4.58
N ASN A 237 -6.98 6.92 -4.67
CA ASN A 237 -6.69 7.97 -3.70
C ASN A 237 -6.46 9.26 -4.48
N THR A 238 -6.67 10.43 -3.87
CA THR A 238 -6.55 11.69 -4.62
C THR A 238 -5.10 12.20 -4.61
N PHE A 239 -4.42 12.11 -5.75
CA PHE A 239 -3.06 12.61 -5.92
C PHE A 239 -3.03 14.08 -6.28
N THR A 240 -3.71 14.50 -7.37
CA THR A 240 -3.47 15.79 -8.05
C THR A 240 -2.00 15.98 -8.44
N ILE A 241 -1.66 17.16 -8.96
CA ILE A 241 -0.27 17.54 -9.22
C ILE A 241 0.62 17.46 -7.98
N LYS A 242 0.08 17.71 -6.77
CA LYS A 242 0.84 17.66 -5.52
C LYS A 242 1.32 16.24 -5.20
N GLY A 243 0.44 15.25 -5.35
CA GLY A 243 0.79 13.84 -5.19
C GLY A 243 1.74 13.36 -6.29
N ALA A 244 1.51 13.78 -7.54
CA ALA A 244 2.39 13.47 -8.67
C ALA A 244 3.83 13.97 -8.43
N ASN A 245 3.99 15.22 -8.00
CA ASN A 245 5.28 15.79 -7.64
C ASN A 245 5.96 15.03 -6.49
N ALA A 246 5.20 14.63 -5.48
CA ALA A 246 5.74 13.83 -4.38
C ALA A 246 6.23 12.45 -4.84
N LEU A 247 5.48 11.80 -5.74
CA LEU A 247 5.87 10.54 -6.36
C LEU A 247 7.14 10.69 -7.19
N ALA A 248 7.22 11.73 -8.03
CA ALA A 248 8.37 12.03 -8.87
C ALA A 248 9.68 12.23 -8.09
N ILE A 249 9.60 12.70 -6.84
CA ILE A 249 10.76 12.86 -5.97
C ILE A 249 11.31 11.50 -5.50
N VAL A 250 10.44 10.52 -5.26
CA VAL A 250 10.82 9.27 -4.57
C VAL A 250 10.98 8.08 -5.51
N SER A 251 10.17 8.01 -6.57
CA SER A 251 10.14 6.89 -7.51
C SER A 251 11.46 6.59 -8.22
N PRO A 252 12.33 7.58 -8.55
CA PRO A 252 13.62 7.28 -9.17
C PRO A 252 14.53 6.37 -8.34
N GLY A 253 14.32 6.35 -7.02
CA GLY A 253 15.09 5.55 -6.07
C GLY A 253 14.55 4.14 -5.81
N TRP A 254 13.40 3.75 -6.37
CA TRP A 254 12.84 2.41 -6.21
C TRP A 254 13.35 1.47 -7.31
N THR A 255 14.57 0.97 -7.15
CA THR A 255 15.25 0.13 -8.15
C THR A 255 14.63 -1.27 -8.29
N GLU A 256 13.91 -1.70 -7.25
CA GLU A 256 13.29 -3.02 -7.18
C GLU A 256 11.83 -3.04 -7.63
N ILE A 257 11.25 -1.89 -7.98
CA ILE A 257 9.83 -1.79 -8.33
C ILE A 257 9.53 -2.61 -9.58
N GLN A 258 8.50 -3.45 -9.50
CA GLN A 258 7.97 -4.31 -10.55
C GLN A 258 6.54 -3.92 -10.93
N GLU A 259 5.75 -3.45 -9.96
CA GLU A 259 4.39 -2.97 -10.19
C GLU A 259 4.16 -1.63 -9.49
N LEU A 260 3.70 -0.63 -10.24
CA LEU A 260 3.24 0.66 -9.73
C LEU A 260 1.79 0.89 -10.17
N GLY A 261 0.88 0.89 -9.20
CA GLY A 261 -0.53 1.20 -9.40
C GLY A 261 -0.92 2.53 -8.79
N ILE A 262 -1.32 3.49 -9.64
CA ILE A 262 -1.87 4.79 -9.25
C ILE A 262 -3.06 5.16 -10.13
N GLY A 263 -3.87 4.17 -10.53
CA GLY A 263 -5.14 4.40 -11.24
C GLY A 263 -6.15 5.19 -10.40
N ASP A 264 -7.15 5.77 -11.03
CA ASP A 264 -8.25 6.50 -10.39
C ASP A 264 -7.77 7.57 -9.40
N SER A 265 -6.66 8.26 -9.74
CA SER A 265 -5.93 9.10 -8.78
C SER A 265 -5.94 10.60 -9.09
N LEU A 266 -6.64 11.01 -10.15
CA LEU A 266 -6.79 12.42 -10.55
C LEU A 266 -5.44 13.12 -10.67
N LEU A 267 -4.48 12.54 -11.39
CA LEU A 267 -3.16 13.17 -11.59
C LEU A 267 -3.26 14.50 -12.34
N GLY A 268 -4.19 14.62 -13.29
CA GLY A 268 -4.28 15.71 -14.23
C GLY A 268 -3.23 15.60 -15.35
N GLY A 269 -3.41 16.38 -16.42
CA GLY A 269 -2.51 16.36 -17.58
C GLY A 269 -1.05 16.61 -17.21
N ARG A 270 -0.79 17.64 -16.38
CA ARG A 270 0.56 17.94 -15.86
C ARG A 270 1.08 16.85 -14.93
N GLY A 271 0.24 16.27 -14.08
CA GLY A 271 0.65 15.19 -13.18
C GLY A 271 1.11 13.95 -13.96
N GLY A 272 0.41 13.62 -15.06
CA GLY A 272 0.81 12.57 -16.00
C GLY A 272 2.22 12.80 -16.57
N VAL A 273 2.51 14.02 -17.06
CA VAL A 273 3.85 14.39 -17.57
C VAL A 273 4.92 14.24 -16.48
N VAL A 274 4.66 14.76 -15.28
CA VAL A 274 5.61 14.72 -14.15
C VAL A 274 5.96 13.27 -13.78
N VAL A 275 4.97 12.38 -13.69
CA VAL A 275 5.20 10.98 -13.38
C VAL A 275 5.98 10.28 -14.50
N ALA A 276 5.60 10.50 -15.75
CA ALA A 276 6.27 9.91 -16.91
C ALA A 276 7.75 10.32 -16.98
N GLU A 277 8.06 11.61 -16.81
CA GLU A 277 9.42 12.11 -16.79
C GLU A 277 10.25 11.53 -15.63
N ALA A 278 9.65 11.41 -14.44
CA ALA A 278 10.34 10.86 -13.27
C ALA A 278 10.74 9.40 -13.49
N LEU A 279 9.83 8.59 -14.04
CA LEU A 279 10.13 7.21 -14.44
C LEU A 279 11.17 7.16 -15.58
N GLY A 280 11.08 8.10 -16.54
CA GLY A 280 12.04 8.24 -17.63
C GLY A 280 13.46 8.60 -17.19
N LYS A 281 13.62 9.34 -16.09
CA LYS A 281 14.93 9.70 -15.49
C LYS A 281 15.38 8.71 -14.41
N GLY A 282 14.50 7.81 -13.98
CA GLY A 282 14.69 6.91 -12.85
C GLY A 282 15.48 5.64 -13.17
N MET A 283 15.71 4.85 -12.11
CA MET A 283 16.40 3.55 -12.16
C MET A 283 15.42 2.36 -12.12
N ASN A 284 14.16 2.58 -12.51
CA ASN A 284 13.06 1.61 -12.40
C ASN A 284 13.13 0.52 -13.50
N LYS A 285 14.31 -0.08 -13.70
CA LYS A 285 14.58 -1.02 -14.80
C LYS A 285 13.85 -2.36 -14.68
N LYS A 286 13.28 -2.65 -13.51
CA LYS A 286 12.49 -3.86 -13.22
C LYS A 286 10.98 -3.65 -13.33
N LEU A 287 10.52 -2.43 -13.61
CA LEU A 287 9.09 -2.12 -13.69
C LEU A 287 8.47 -2.89 -14.85
N GLN A 288 7.54 -3.78 -14.55
CA GLN A 288 6.83 -4.65 -15.49
C GLN A 288 5.40 -4.17 -15.75
N THR A 289 4.74 -3.65 -14.72
CA THR A 289 3.34 -3.23 -14.80
C THR A 289 3.18 -1.81 -14.25
N LEU A 290 2.60 -0.93 -15.07
CA LEU A 290 2.27 0.44 -14.70
C LEU A 290 0.77 0.68 -14.93
N ARG A 291 0.03 0.99 -13.85
CA ARG A 291 -1.42 1.19 -13.90
C ARG A 291 -1.76 2.65 -13.64
N LEU A 292 -2.28 3.32 -14.67
CA LEU A 292 -2.51 4.76 -14.74
C LEU A 292 -3.92 5.10 -15.26
N GLN A 293 -4.88 4.17 -15.20
CA GLN A 293 -6.23 4.43 -15.66
C GLN A 293 -6.88 5.61 -14.92
N TYR A 294 -7.83 6.30 -15.55
CA TYR A 294 -8.69 7.31 -14.90
C TYR A 294 -7.89 8.37 -14.12
N ASN A 295 -6.92 9.01 -14.79
CA ASN A 295 -6.02 9.98 -14.18
C ASN A 295 -6.02 11.35 -14.85
N ASP A 296 -6.93 11.59 -15.81
CA ASP A 296 -6.98 12.83 -16.60
C ASP A 296 -5.66 13.11 -17.35
N ILE A 297 -4.93 12.07 -17.76
CA ILE A 297 -3.67 12.21 -18.49
C ILE A 297 -3.98 12.63 -19.94
N GLY A 298 -3.44 13.77 -20.37
CA GLY A 298 -3.57 14.28 -21.73
C GLY A 298 -2.54 13.74 -22.72
N ALA A 299 -2.66 14.11 -24.00
CA ALA A 299 -1.76 13.70 -25.09
C ALA A 299 -0.26 13.95 -24.78
N LYS A 300 0.08 15.08 -24.16
CA LYS A 300 1.47 15.38 -23.72
C LYS A 300 2.00 14.34 -22.71
N GLY A 301 1.15 13.92 -21.78
CA GLY A 301 1.49 12.89 -20.80
C GLY A 301 1.66 11.51 -21.45
N LEU A 302 0.78 11.17 -22.39
CA LEU A 302 0.89 9.94 -23.19
C LEU A 302 2.19 9.91 -24.01
N GLN A 303 2.55 11.00 -24.67
CA GLN A 303 3.80 11.12 -25.42
C GLN A 303 5.01 10.92 -24.49
N ALA A 304 5.00 11.53 -23.30
CA ALA A 304 6.06 11.36 -22.31
C ALA A 304 6.16 9.90 -21.82
N LEU A 305 5.03 9.21 -21.62
CA LEU A 305 5.00 7.79 -21.27
C LEU A 305 5.57 6.90 -22.39
N ALA A 306 5.26 7.19 -23.65
CA ALA A 306 5.82 6.47 -24.80
C ALA A 306 7.35 6.60 -24.85
N LEU A 307 7.87 7.82 -24.65
CA LEU A 307 9.32 8.06 -24.57
C LEU A 307 9.96 7.32 -23.39
N ALA A 308 9.39 7.45 -22.19
CA ALA A 308 9.90 6.77 -21.00
C ALA A 308 9.91 5.24 -21.17
N THR A 309 8.84 4.68 -21.77
CA THR A 309 8.71 3.24 -22.02
C THR A 309 9.78 2.74 -22.99
N LYS A 310 10.01 3.49 -24.07
CA LYS A 310 11.01 3.18 -25.08
C LYS A 310 12.44 3.24 -24.55
N ASP A 311 12.78 4.34 -23.89
CA ASP A 311 14.18 4.68 -23.60
C ASP A 311 14.64 4.22 -22.21
N SER A 312 13.71 4.10 -21.25
CA SER A 312 14.07 3.97 -19.84
C SER A 312 13.42 2.82 -19.07
N LEU A 313 12.33 2.24 -19.56
CA LEU A 313 11.62 1.12 -18.91
C LEU A 313 11.70 -0.17 -19.75
N PRO A 314 12.87 -0.83 -19.81
CA PRO A 314 13.09 -1.96 -20.70
C PRO A 314 12.28 -3.22 -20.32
N ALA A 315 11.91 -3.36 -19.04
CA ALA A 315 11.15 -4.50 -18.54
C ALA A 315 9.63 -4.30 -18.59
N LEU A 316 9.14 -3.13 -19.02
CA LEU A 316 7.70 -2.85 -19.01
C LEU A 316 6.99 -3.76 -20.01
N ARG A 317 5.99 -4.49 -19.52
CA ARG A 317 5.15 -5.46 -20.24
C ARG A 317 3.72 -4.95 -20.37
N LYS A 318 3.17 -4.40 -19.28
CA LYS A 318 1.79 -3.92 -19.18
C LYS A 318 1.74 -2.44 -18.84
N LEU A 319 0.93 -1.70 -19.59
CA LEU A 319 0.63 -0.29 -19.31
C LEU A 319 -0.88 -0.07 -19.42
N GLU A 320 -1.53 0.32 -18.33
CA GLU A 320 -2.98 0.49 -18.29
C GLU A 320 -3.32 1.99 -18.26
N LEU A 321 -4.07 2.45 -19.26
CA LEU A 321 -4.31 3.86 -19.56
C LEU A 321 -5.77 4.19 -19.90
N ASN A 322 -6.70 3.23 -19.81
CA ASN A 322 -8.11 3.51 -20.05
C ASN A 322 -8.63 4.66 -19.16
N GLY A 323 -9.64 5.41 -19.60
CA GLY A 323 -10.19 6.50 -18.79
C GLY A 323 -9.36 7.80 -18.75
N ASN A 324 -8.38 7.96 -19.64
CA ASN A 324 -7.59 9.18 -19.73
C ASN A 324 -8.05 10.07 -20.90
N LYS A 325 -7.51 11.29 -20.98
CA LYS A 325 -7.97 12.39 -21.85
C LYS A 325 -7.14 12.53 -23.11
N PHE A 326 -7.15 11.51 -23.96
CA PHE A 326 -6.45 11.55 -25.25
C PHE A 326 -7.24 10.78 -26.30
N SER A 327 -7.01 11.09 -27.57
CA SER A 327 -7.66 10.41 -28.69
C SER A 327 -7.18 8.96 -28.84
N GLU A 328 -8.09 8.04 -29.19
CA GLU A 328 -7.74 6.66 -29.56
C GLU A 328 -6.84 6.56 -30.80
N ASP A 329 -6.80 7.63 -31.61
CA ASP A 329 -5.98 7.76 -32.82
C ASP A 329 -4.61 8.41 -32.55
N ASP A 330 -4.25 8.70 -31.29
CA ASP A 330 -2.93 9.30 -30.96
C ASP A 330 -1.78 8.37 -31.38
N GLU A 331 -0.83 8.91 -32.14
CA GLU A 331 0.32 8.15 -32.66
C GLU A 331 1.14 7.45 -31.56
N SER A 332 1.14 8.00 -30.34
CA SER A 332 1.83 7.44 -29.18
C SER A 332 1.24 6.09 -28.75
N ILE A 333 -0.05 5.85 -28.99
CA ILE A 333 -0.71 4.56 -28.73
C ILE A 333 -0.09 3.49 -29.62
N GLU A 334 0.06 3.76 -30.91
CA GLU A 334 0.65 2.81 -31.86
C GLU A 334 2.13 2.55 -31.57
N VAL A 335 2.87 3.58 -31.14
CA VAL A 335 4.25 3.41 -30.65
C VAL A 335 4.30 2.45 -29.47
N LEU A 336 3.44 2.65 -28.47
CA LEU A 336 3.37 1.79 -27.28
C LEU A 336 2.94 0.36 -27.63
N ARG A 337 1.88 0.18 -28.43
CA ARG A 337 1.37 -1.13 -28.88
C ARG A 337 2.45 -1.90 -29.62
N SER A 338 3.08 -1.29 -30.63
CA SER A 338 4.13 -1.93 -31.41
C SER A 338 5.31 -2.31 -30.53
N LEU A 339 5.76 -1.41 -29.64
CA LEU A 339 6.89 -1.67 -28.75
C LEU A 339 6.64 -2.85 -27.81
N LEU A 340 5.49 -2.87 -27.14
CA LEU A 340 5.14 -3.92 -26.19
C LEU A 340 4.90 -5.26 -26.90
N LEU A 341 4.31 -5.26 -28.10
CA LEU A 341 4.16 -6.45 -28.93
C LEU A 341 5.51 -7.02 -29.36
N THR A 342 6.43 -6.20 -29.86
CA THR A 342 7.78 -6.66 -30.22
C THR A 342 8.48 -7.27 -29.02
N ARG A 343 8.43 -6.63 -27.84
CA ARG A 343 9.02 -7.20 -26.61
C ARG A 343 8.37 -8.53 -26.24
N LYS A 344 7.04 -8.66 -26.37
CA LYS A 344 6.31 -9.91 -26.09
C LYS A 344 6.82 -11.04 -26.98
N GLU A 345 6.95 -10.79 -28.28
CA GLU A 345 7.45 -11.77 -29.26
C GLU A 345 8.91 -12.17 -28.99
N GLU A 346 9.75 -11.23 -28.56
CA GLU A 346 11.16 -11.46 -28.22
C GLU A 346 11.37 -12.24 -26.92
N THR A 347 10.38 -12.26 -26.01
CA THR A 347 10.56 -12.77 -24.63
C THR A 347 10.78 -14.30 -24.59
N ASN A 348 10.43 -15.06 -25.63
CA ASN A 348 10.74 -16.50 -25.78
C ASN A 348 10.38 -17.38 -24.55
N GLU A 349 9.46 -16.88 -23.69
CA GLU A 349 8.93 -17.56 -22.51
C GLU A 349 7.93 -18.64 -22.98
N LEU A 350 8.06 -19.87 -22.47
CA LEU A 350 7.23 -21.03 -22.85
C LEU A 350 5.74 -20.86 -22.46
N THR A 351 5.42 -19.83 -21.66
CA THR A 351 4.08 -19.50 -21.17
C THR A 351 3.93 -17.99 -21.11
N VAL A 352 3.73 -17.35 -22.27
CA VAL A 352 3.31 -15.95 -22.31
C VAL A 352 1.83 -15.88 -21.91
N ILE A 353 1.52 -15.18 -20.83
CA ILE A 353 0.15 -14.91 -20.38
C ILE A 353 -0.29 -13.63 -21.07
N ASP A 354 -1.28 -13.70 -21.96
CA ASP A 354 -1.67 -12.59 -22.82
C ASP A 354 -2.14 -11.36 -22.03
N GLU A 355 -2.78 -11.56 -20.89
CA GLU A 355 -3.31 -10.51 -20.02
C GLU A 355 -2.21 -9.64 -19.37
N GLU A 356 -0.99 -10.18 -19.22
CA GLU A 356 0.16 -9.50 -18.61
C GLU A 356 0.93 -8.58 -19.58
N TRP A 357 0.45 -8.46 -20.83
CA TRP A 357 1.12 -7.69 -21.88
C TRP A 357 0.23 -6.62 -22.51
N GLY A 358 0.88 -5.61 -23.08
CA GLY A 358 0.26 -4.59 -23.92
C GLY A 358 -0.49 -3.51 -23.15
N LEU A 359 -1.40 -2.85 -23.85
CA LEU A 359 -2.31 -1.85 -23.30
C LEU A 359 -3.62 -2.53 -22.82
N ASP A 360 -4.35 -1.87 -21.93
CA ASP A 360 -5.73 -2.24 -21.59
C ASP A 360 -6.73 -1.81 -22.69
N SER A 361 -8.01 -2.16 -22.52
CA SER A 361 -9.08 -1.74 -23.44
C SER A 361 -9.30 -0.24 -23.25
N LEU A 362 -8.81 0.57 -24.19
CA LEU A 362 -8.96 2.04 -24.19
C LEU A 362 -10.38 2.48 -24.60
N SER A 363 -11.42 1.82 -24.09
CA SER A 363 -12.81 2.03 -24.50
C SER A 363 -13.49 3.23 -23.83
N ASP A 364 -12.95 3.68 -22.71
CA ASP A 364 -13.52 4.74 -21.87
C ASP A 364 -12.64 6.00 -21.92
N LEU A 365 -11.92 6.24 -23.03
CA LEU A 365 -11.16 7.48 -23.21
C LEU A 365 -12.11 8.68 -23.23
N GLU A 366 -11.70 9.76 -22.58
CA GLU A 366 -12.43 11.02 -22.55
C GLU A 366 -11.89 11.96 -23.64
N ASP A 367 -12.79 12.72 -24.27
CA ASP A 367 -12.40 13.75 -25.22
C ASP A 367 -11.56 14.83 -24.51
N ASP A 368 -10.50 15.30 -25.18
CA ASP A 368 -9.63 16.38 -24.71
C ASP A 368 -10.38 17.73 -24.86
N ASP A 369 -11.37 17.96 -24.01
CA ASP A 369 -12.01 19.26 -23.85
C ASP A 369 -11.02 20.18 -23.12
N SER A 370 -10.10 20.77 -23.88
CA SER A 370 -9.09 21.71 -23.40
C SER A 370 -9.73 22.98 -22.82
N SER A 371 -10.24 22.91 -21.59
CA SER A 371 -10.37 24.09 -20.75
C SER A 371 -9.02 24.28 -20.06
N ASP A 372 -8.12 25.00 -20.73
CA ASP A 372 -6.80 25.44 -20.24
C ASP A 372 -6.86 26.28 -18.94
N GLU A 373 -8.04 26.44 -18.32
CA GLU A 373 -8.26 27.26 -17.12
C GLU A 373 -7.54 26.70 -15.87
N GLU A 374 -7.25 25.39 -15.79
CA GLU A 374 -6.44 24.83 -14.70
C GLU A 374 -4.91 24.95 -14.93
N GLU A 375 -4.46 25.20 -16.17
CA GLU A 375 -3.03 25.35 -16.46
C GLU A 375 -2.46 26.66 -15.86
N ASP A 376 -3.24 27.75 -15.83
CA ASP A 376 -2.74 29.06 -15.40
C ASP A 376 -2.68 29.24 -13.87
N GLU A 377 -3.66 28.71 -13.11
CA GLU A 377 -3.71 28.92 -11.65
C GLU A 377 -2.60 28.19 -10.88
N VAL A 378 -2.29 26.95 -11.29
CA VAL A 378 -1.28 26.12 -10.62
C VAL A 378 0.15 26.59 -10.93
N GLU A 379 0.39 27.09 -12.14
CA GLU A 379 1.71 27.66 -12.52
C GLU A 379 2.03 28.90 -11.68
N ALA A 380 1.02 29.73 -11.43
CA ALA A 380 1.15 30.89 -10.55
C ALA A 380 1.47 30.48 -9.10
N GLU A 381 0.84 29.43 -8.56
CA GLU A 381 1.14 28.94 -7.20
C GLU A 381 2.53 28.31 -7.07
N ASP A 382 2.98 27.51 -8.05
CA ASP A 382 4.30 26.86 -8.00
C ASP A 382 5.44 27.87 -8.23
N GLU A 383 5.26 28.87 -9.09
CA GLU A 383 6.17 30.02 -9.17
C GLU A 383 6.20 30.78 -7.84
N MET A 384 5.05 31.05 -7.23
CA MET A 384 4.96 31.75 -5.96
C MET A 384 5.69 30.98 -4.85
N ARG A 385 5.51 29.64 -4.77
CA ARG A 385 6.23 28.79 -3.81
C ARG A 385 7.74 28.76 -4.05
N LYS A 386 8.18 28.66 -5.31
CA LYS A 386 9.62 28.77 -5.65
C LYS A 386 10.17 30.12 -5.18
N ARG A 387 9.47 31.22 -5.46
CA ARG A 387 9.87 32.57 -5.01
C ARG A 387 9.95 32.67 -3.48
N VAL A 388 8.96 32.15 -2.76
CA VAL A 388 8.95 32.14 -1.28
C VAL A 388 10.09 31.30 -0.70
N SER A 389 10.35 30.11 -1.26
CA SER A 389 11.46 29.25 -0.80
C SER A 389 12.84 29.87 -1.07
N LEU A 390 13.01 30.53 -2.22
CA LEU A 390 14.24 31.24 -2.58
C LEU A 390 14.45 32.44 -1.65
N ALA A 391 13.38 33.17 -1.34
CA ALA A 391 13.40 34.29 -0.40
C ALA A 391 13.74 33.84 1.04
N ALA A 392 13.17 32.73 1.50
CA ALA A 392 13.46 32.16 2.82
C ALA A 392 14.92 31.71 2.95
N ASN A 393 15.47 31.04 1.92
CA ASN A 393 16.87 30.63 1.92
C ASN A 393 17.82 31.84 1.88
N LYS A 394 17.47 32.88 1.12
CA LYS A 394 18.26 34.12 1.06
C LYS A 394 18.23 34.92 2.37
N ALA A 395 17.14 34.82 3.13
CA ALA A 395 17.03 35.41 4.48
C ALA A 395 17.87 34.64 5.52
N LEU A 396 18.10 33.33 5.34
CA LEU A 396 18.93 32.50 6.21
C LEU A 396 20.45 32.66 5.93
N GLU A 397 20.83 33.14 4.75
CA GLU A 397 22.23 33.42 4.36
C GLU A 397 22.68 34.86 4.68
N GLY A 398 21.81 35.68 5.28
CA GLY A 398 22.17 37.02 5.77
C GLY A 398 23.15 36.96 6.96
N PRO A 399 23.96 38.01 7.20
CA PRO A 399 24.99 37.99 8.23
C PRO A 399 24.36 37.78 9.61
N SER A 400 24.86 36.76 10.34
CA SER A 400 24.43 36.49 11.71
C SER A 400 24.79 37.65 12.62
N VAL A 401 23.81 38.43 13.05
CA VAL A 401 24.01 39.43 14.11
C VAL A 401 23.89 38.73 15.45
N THR A 402 25.02 38.52 16.11
CA THR A 402 25.05 38.14 17.51
C THR A 402 24.71 39.32 18.41
N SER A 403 23.73 39.08 19.30
CA SER A 403 23.48 39.76 20.58
C SER A 403 22.92 41.19 20.58
N GLY A 404 21.88 41.36 21.42
CA GLY A 404 21.41 42.65 21.92
C GLY A 404 19.98 42.94 21.49
N ALA A 405 19.04 42.90 22.44
CA ALA A 405 17.63 43.22 22.22
C ALA A 405 17.46 44.56 21.47
N THR A 406 16.66 44.59 20.40
CA THR A 406 15.95 45.77 19.90
C THR A 406 14.89 45.39 18.85
N ASP A 407 13.71 45.97 19.06
CA ASP A 407 12.51 46.13 18.23
C ASP A 407 12.01 45.06 17.24
N ILE A 408 11.01 44.32 17.71
CA ILE A 408 10.08 43.50 16.91
C ILE A 408 9.25 44.36 15.94
N ASP A 409 9.06 45.65 16.24
CA ASP A 409 8.24 46.57 15.42
C ASP A 409 8.96 47.03 14.12
N GLU A 410 10.29 47.10 14.11
CA GLU A 410 11.06 47.42 12.88
C GLU A 410 11.06 46.23 11.89
N LEU A 411 11.09 44.99 12.41
CA LEU A 411 10.98 43.80 11.57
C LEU A 411 9.60 43.69 10.89
N ALA A 412 8.53 44.03 11.61
CA ALA A 412 7.16 44.03 11.09
C ALA A 412 6.96 45.06 9.96
N GLN A 413 7.59 46.25 10.05
CA GLN A 413 7.54 47.25 8.98
C GLN A 413 8.34 46.85 7.73
N SER A 414 9.41 46.07 7.89
CA SER A 414 10.20 45.58 6.75
C SER A 414 9.46 44.54 5.91
N LEU A 415 8.63 43.70 6.54
CA LEU A 415 7.79 42.70 5.88
C LEU A 415 6.57 43.31 5.15
N ALA A 416 6.08 44.46 5.61
CA ALA A 416 4.96 45.16 4.98
C ALA A 416 5.31 45.84 3.64
N ASN A 417 6.61 46.03 3.35
CA ASN A 417 7.08 46.70 2.12
C ASN A 417 7.44 45.74 0.97
N VAL A 418 7.29 44.42 1.16
CA VAL A 418 7.43 43.45 0.07
C VAL A 418 6.10 43.41 -0.69
N LYS A 419 6.00 44.17 -1.77
CA LYS A 419 4.86 44.07 -2.70
C LYS A 419 4.91 42.73 -3.43
N ILE A 420 3.84 41.96 -3.26
CA ILE A 420 3.48 40.74 -4.00
C ILE A 420 3.30 41.09 -5.48
#